data_AF-A0A410D9B6-F1
#
_entry.id   AF-A0A410D9B6-F1
#
_cell.length_a   1.000
_cell.length_b   1.000
_cell.length_c   1.000
_cell.angle_alpha   90.00
_cell.angle_beta   90.00
_cell.angle_gamma   90.00
#
_symmetry.space_group_name_H-M   'P 1'
#
loop_
_entity.id
_entity.type
_entity.pdbx_description
1 polymer ?
#
loop_
_entity_poly.entity_id
_entity_poly.type
_entity_poly.pdbx_seq_one_letter_code
_entity_poly.pdbx_strand_id
1 'polypeptide(L)'
;MNKKNKLGVVFGWVLLGFLMIGFVTGIKANLFVSQLSKHTEMIHAERFQLRAELTSGSPIAMLTKKKKLEAVHKWKEAEQNDTVAGSVSLPVLLPKKDLRLIPGGQSIGVQLNTKGVLVVGYHLVTTSKGESSPGESAGIRVGDVITKINGRQMGSINDVRKFMTHMNQEKPLHVTLIRQRSTMEKKLTPILDVANQRCQLGLFIRDSASGIGTMTFYDPISGSYGALGHVIADRDTGQPIMVKNGRIVRSIVQAIDRGQEGKPGEKIAFFPENALSIGSVAKNTPFGIYGKMQKNYLTRSDMLQKALPIATASQVQEGPAQILTVLNGNKVEAFDIRILNSIPQKHAATKGLVLKITDPKLLKATGGIVQGMSGSPIIQNGRLVGAVTHVFVNDPTSGYGVHIEWMINEAGLQDTQHSSLQKQIAS
;
A
#
# COMPACT_ATOMS: atom_id res chain seq x y z
N MET A 1 54.69 -15.41 -39.73
CA MET A 1 54.68 -14.39 -38.64
C MET A 1 53.34 -13.66 -38.68
N ASN A 2 52.38 -14.00 -37.83
CA ASN A 2 52.19 -13.62 -36.42
C ASN A 2 51.47 -12.26 -36.25
N LYS A 3 50.21 -12.31 -35.79
CA LYS A 3 49.55 -11.45 -34.76
C LYS A 3 48.02 -11.43 -34.92
N LYS A 4 47.35 -12.54 -34.54
CA LYS A 4 45.92 -12.50 -34.15
C LYS A 4 45.58 -13.26 -32.85
N ASN A 5 46.56 -13.79 -32.11
CA ASN A 5 46.33 -14.53 -30.86
C ASN A 5 47.08 -13.93 -29.66
N LYS A 6 46.76 -12.70 -29.24
CA LYS A 6 47.35 -12.11 -28.01
C LYS A 6 46.38 -11.44 -27.03
N LEU A 7 45.06 -11.49 -27.23
CA LEU A 7 44.11 -10.91 -26.26
C LEU A 7 43.32 -11.95 -25.44
N GLY A 8 43.22 -13.20 -25.88
CA GLY A 8 42.56 -14.28 -25.14
C GLY A 8 43.40 -14.97 -24.06
N VAL A 9 44.72 -14.75 -24.05
CA VAL A 9 45.66 -15.45 -23.14
C VAL A 9 45.95 -14.63 -21.87
N VAL A 10 45.67 -13.33 -21.85
CA VAL A 10 45.95 -12.47 -20.68
C VAL A 10 44.83 -12.53 -19.63
N PHE A 11 43.59 -12.83 -20.00
CA PHE A 11 42.47 -12.96 -19.05
C PHE A 11 42.41 -14.33 -18.35
N GLY A 12 42.97 -15.39 -18.95
CA GLY A 12 42.98 -16.73 -18.36
C GLY A 12 43.90 -16.88 -17.14
N TRP A 13 44.96 -16.06 -17.04
CA TRP A 13 45.91 -16.13 -15.92
C TRP A 13 45.49 -15.31 -14.70
N VAL A 14 44.62 -14.30 -14.87
CA VAL A 14 44.08 -13.51 -13.73
C VAL A 14 42.99 -14.29 -12.98
N LEU A 15 42.24 -15.15 -13.68
CA LEU A 15 41.21 -16.00 -13.05
C LEU A 15 41.80 -17.21 -12.31
N LEU A 16 42.96 -17.72 -12.74
CA LEU A 16 43.65 -18.83 -12.06
C LEU A 16 44.39 -18.38 -10.78
N GLY A 17 44.77 -17.10 -10.70
CA GLY A 17 45.39 -16.50 -9.51
C GLY A 17 44.44 -16.30 -8.33
N PHE A 18 43.14 -16.13 -8.57
CA PHE A 18 42.14 -15.99 -7.51
C PHE A 18 41.62 -17.34 -6.97
N LEU A 19 41.74 -18.42 -7.74
CA LEU A 19 41.32 -19.77 -7.34
C LEU A 19 42.35 -20.49 -6.45
N MET A 20 43.60 -20.04 -6.40
CA MET A 20 44.66 -20.66 -5.58
C MET A 20 44.90 -19.98 -4.22
N ILE A 21 44.22 -18.86 -3.92
CA ILE A 21 44.29 -18.19 -2.60
C ILE A 21 43.20 -18.73 -1.64
N GLY A 22 42.19 -19.44 -2.15
CA GLY A 22 41.16 -20.09 -1.33
C GLY A 22 41.53 -21.45 -0.73
N PHE A 23 42.71 -22.00 -1.04
CA PHE A 23 43.07 -23.40 -0.71
C PHE A 23 44.12 -23.57 0.39
N VAL A 24 44.57 -22.48 1.05
CA VAL A 24 45.63 -22.54 2.10
C VAL A 24 45.12 -22.26 3.53
N THR A 25 43.81 -22.11 3.74
CA THR A 25 43.22 -22.03 5.10
C THR A 25 42.30 -23.22 5.44
N GLY A 26 42.31 -24.29 4.65
CA GLY A 26 41.40 -25.44 4.76
C GLY A 26 41.89 -26.68 5.53
N ILE A 27 42.93 -26.60 6.38
CA ILE A 27 43.51 -27.80 7.05
C ILE A 27 43.51 -27.73 8.59
N LYS A 28 42.81 -26.79 9.22
CA LYS A 28 42.62 -26.77 10.70
C LYS A 28 41.17 -26.88 11.21
N ALA A 29 40.21 -27.27 10.37
CA ALA A 29 38.79 -27.41 10.77
C ALA A 29 38.27 -28.85 10.85
N ASN A 30 39.08 -29.87 10.51
CA ASN A 30 38.60 -31.27 10.38
C ASN A 30 38.86 -32.18 11.59
N LEU A 31 39.20 -31.62 12.76
CA LEU A 31 39.31 -32.39 14.01
C LEU A 31 38.24 -32.02 15.07
N PHE A 32 37.28 -31.15 14.74
CA PHE A 32 36.19 -30.77 15.64
C PHE A 32 34.79 -31.26 15.21
N VAL A 33 34.68 -31.94 14.06
CA VAL A 33 33.37 -32.32 13.47
C VAL A 33 32.97 -33.77 13.74
N SER A 34 33.86 -34.63 14.25
CA SER A 34 33.53 -36.04 14.53
C SER A 34 32.89 -36.29 15.91
N GLN A 35 32.67 -35.25 16.74
CA GLN A 35 31.95 -35.36 18.03
C GLN A 35 30.54 -34.77 18.02
N LEU A 36 30.09 -34.12 16.94
CA LEU A 36 28.73 -33.55 16.86
C LEU A 36 27.68 -34.44 16.17
N SER A 37 28.10 -35.48 15.42
CA SER A 37 27.17 -36.29 14.61
C SER A 37 26.42 -37.37 15.40
N LYS A 38 26.84 -37.71 16.63
CA LYS A 38 26.11 -38.68 17.47
C LYS A 38 25.00 -38.06 18.32
N HIS A 39 24.90 -36.73 18.39
CA HIS A 39 23.81 -36.04 19.10
C HIS A 39 22.62 -35.67 18.22
N THR A 40 22.75 -35.76 16.89
CA THR A 40 21.69 -35.30 15.97
C THR A 40 20.64 -36.37 15.67
N GLU A 41 20.98 -37.66 15.79
CA GLU A 41 20.03 -38.76 15.55
C GLU A 41 19.09 -39.03 16.74
N MET A 42 19.52 -38.76 17.99
CA MET A 42 18.64 -38.86 19.17
C MET A 42 17.57 -37.75 19.21
N ILE A 43 17.87 -36.55 18.70
CA ILE A 43 16.95 -35.40 18.72
C ILE A 43 15.82 -35.55 17.67
N HIS A 44 16.01 -36.37 16.63
CA HIS A 44 14.99 -36.59 15.61
C HIS A 44 13.89 -37.57 16.06
N ALA A 45 14.22 -38.55 16.91
CA ALA A 45 13.25 -39.51 17.42
C ALA A 45 12.29 -38.90 18.47
N GLU A 46 12.79 -38.04 19.36
CA GLU A 46 11.95 -37.32 20.34
C GLU A 46 11.00 -36.30 19.67
N ARG A 47 11.41 -35.67 18.56
CA ARG A 47 10.56 -34.72 17.82
C ARG A 47 9.36 -35.36 17.12
N PHE A 48 9.43 -36.66 16.81
CA PHE A 48 8.32 -37.35 16.15
C PHE A 48 7.24 -37.78 17.16
N GLN A 49 7.62 -38.12 18.39
CA GLN A 49 6.66 -38.38 19.48
C GLN A 49 5.99 -37.10 19.99
N LEU A 50 6.71 -35.96 20.02
CA LEU A 50 6.15 -34.66 20.42
C LEU A 50 5.04 -34.13 19.48
N ARG A 51 4.93 -34.67 18.26
CA ARG A 51 3.95 -34.22 17.25
C ARG A 51 2.59 -34.90 17.40
N ALA A 52 2.49 -35.97 18.20
CA ALA A 52 1.25 -36.72 18.43
C ALA A 52 0.43 -36.23 19.65
N GLU A 53 1.01 -35.43 20.56
CA GLU A 53 0.34 -34.94 21.79
C GLU A 53 -0.09 -33.46 21.76
N LEU A 54 -0.07 -32.81 20.59
CA LEU A 54 -0.46 -31.39 20.43
C LEU A 54 -1.95 -31.19 20.07
N THR A 55 -2.82 -32.12 20.46
CA THR A 55 -4.26 -31.88 20.57
C THR A 55 -4.60 -31.47 22.01
N SER A 56 -5.15 -30.26 22.16
CA SER A 56 -5.66 -29.65 23.40
C SER A 56 -4.67 -29.51 24.56
N GLY A 57 -3.85 -28.44 24.56
CA GLY A 57 -3.13 -28.05 25.79
C GLY A 57 -1.89 -27.15 25.68
N SER A 58 -1.40 -26.80 24.48
CA SER A 58 -0.10 -26.13 24.32
C SER A 58 0.01 -24.78 25.07
N PRO A 59 1.14 -24.49 25.76
CA PRO A 59 1.45 -23.20 26.39
C PRO A 59 1.32 -21.99 25.46
N ILE A 60 1.52 -22.19 24.15
CA ILE A 60 1.37 -21.14 23.12
C ILE A 60 -0.11 -20.74 22.96
N ALA A 61 -1.04 -21.70 23.02
CA ALA A 61 -2.48 -21.42 22.98
C ALA A 61 -2.94 -20.68 24.26
N MET A 62 -2.37 -21.03 25.42
CA MET A 62 -2.58 -20.27 26.67
C MET A 62 -2.00 -18.86 26.61
N LEU A 63 -0.78 -18.68 26.06
CA LEU A 63 -0.16 -17.37 25.85
C LEU A 63 -0.98 -16.47 24.91
N THR A 64 -1.59 -17.07 23.89
CA THR A 64 -2.44 -16.35 22.93
C THR A 64 -3.76 -15.95 23.58
N LYS A 65 -4.35 -16.82 24.40
CA LYS A 65 -5.57 -16.54 25.19
C LYS A 65 -5.31 -15.50 26.29
N LYS A 66 -4.14 -15.53 26.93
CA LYS A 66 -3.71 -14.56 27.95
C LYS A 66 -3.45 -13.18 27.33
N LYS A 67 -2.75 -13.10 26.20
CA LYS A 67 -2.59 -11.84 25.43
C LYS A 67 -3.92 -11.28 24.95
N LYS A 68 -4.88 -12.14 24.58
CA LYS A 68 -6.25 -11.73 24.24
C LYS A 68 -6.99 -11.14 25.44
N LEU A 69 -6.83 -11.70 26.64
CA LEU A 69 -7.41 -11.14 27.88
C LEU A 69 -6.75 -9.81 28.27
N GLU A 70 -5.42 -9.72 28.20
CA GLU A 70 -4.66 -8.51 28.53
C GLU A 70 -4.97 -7.35 27.58
N ALA A 71 -5.16 -7.64 26.29
CA ALA A 71 -5.62 -6.65 25.32
C ALA A 71 -7.05 -6.18 25.64
N VAL A 72 -7.97 -7.08 25.99
CA VAL A 72 -9.35 -6.70 26.36
C VAL A 72 -9.40 -5.87 27.64
N HIS A 73 -8.54 -6.16 28.62
CA HIS A 73 -8.44 -5.37 29.85
C HIS A 73 -7.87 -3.97 29.62
N LYS A 74 -6.77 -3.84 28.86
CA LYS A 74 -6.22 -2.53 28.48
C LYS A 74 -7.19 -1.69 27.66
N TRP A 75 -8.02 -2.32 26.83
CA TRP A 75 -9.05 -1.64 26.05
C TRP A 75 -10.20 -1.13 26.94
N LYS A 76 -10.62 -1.89 27.97
CA LYS A 76 -11.66 -1.46 28.92
C LYS A 76 -11.19 -0.31 29.82
N GLU A 77 -9.92 -0.29 30.21
CA GLU A 77 -9.34 0.81 31.00
C GLU A 77 -9.20 2.09 30.18
N ALA A 78 -8.92 1.99 28.87
CA ALA A 78 -8.89 3.15 27.96
C ALA A 78 -10.30 3.74 27.73
N GLU A 79 -11.35 2.92 27.76
CA GLU A 79 -12.74 3.36 27.58
C GLU A 79 -13.31 4.09 28.82
N GLN A 80 -12.72 3.89 30.01
CA GLN A 80 -13.14 4.57 31.26
C GLN A 80 -12.48 5.94 31.49
N ASN A 81 -11.41 6.29 30.77
CA ASN A 81 -10.68 7.55 31.00
C ASN A 81 -11.00 8.67 29.98
N ASP A 82 -11.75 8.39 28.92
CA ASP A 82 -12.16 9.40 27.92
C ASP A 82 -13.65 9.76 28.08
N THR A 83 -13.99 10.46 29.17
CA THR A 83 -15.28 11.16 29.29
C THR A 83 -15.08 12.64 29.56
N VAL A 84 -14.57 13.40 28.57
CA VAL A 84 -14.85 14.85 28.44
C VAL A 84 -14.84 15.27 26.96
N ALA A 85 -15.86 16.03 26.57
CA ALA A 85 -16.06 16.80 25.32
C ALA A 85 -16.73 16.10 24.11
N GLY A 86 -18.05 15.94 24.22
CA GLY A 86 -19.02 16.33 23.18
C GLY A 86 -18.81 15.82 21.75
N SER A 87 -18.98 14.53 21.52
CA SER A 87 -19.21 14.00 20.17
C SER A 87 -20.71 13.84 19.92
N VAL A 88 -21.26 14.60 18.97
CA VAL A 88 -22.61 14.38 18.45
C VAL A 88 -22.65 12.98 17.81
N SER A 89 -23.38 12.07 18.45
CA SER A 89 -23.64 10.73 17.92
C SER A 89 -24.62 10.83 16.75
N LEU A 90 -24.10 10.74 15.53
CA LEU A 90 -24.96 10.54 14.35
C LEU A 90 -25.53 9.11 14.40
N PRO A 91 -26.85 8.93 14.25
CA PRO A 91 -27.44 7.60 14.21
C PRO A 91 -27.01 6.87 12.92
N VAL A 92 -26.42 5.69 13.09
CA VAL A 92 -26.11 4.77 11.97
C VAL A 92 -27.42 4.26 11.40
N LEU A 93 -27.88 4.85 10.28
CA LEU A 93 -28.98 4.29 9.50
C LEU A 93 -28.49 3.06 8.73
N LEU A 94 -29.03 1.89 9.05
CA LEU A 94 -28.97 0.69 8.20
C LEU A 94 -30.30 0.59 7.43
N PRO A 95 -30.25 0.25 6.12
CA PRO A 95 -30.27 -1.16 5.77
C PRO A 95 -29.32 -1.52 4.61
N LYS A 96 -28.14 -2.03 4.96
CA LYS A 96 -27.12 -2.65 4.06
C LYS A 96 -27.58 -3.90 3.30
N LYS A 97 -28.83 -4.35 3.48
CA LYS A 97 -29.24 -5.74 3.20
C LYS A 97 -29.33 -6.09 1.70
N ASP A 98 -29.53 -5.08 0.85
CA ASP A 98 -29.79 -5.28 -0.58
C ASP A 98 -28.74 -4.65 -1.50
N LEU A 99 -27.69 -4.04 -0.96
CA LEU A 99 -26.65 -3.44 -1.80
C LEU A 99 -25.86 -4.54 -2.51
N ARG A 100 -25.85 -4.48 -3.84
CA ARG A 100 -25.07 -5.36 -4.70
C ARG A 100 -24.00 -4.57 -5.44
N LEU A 101 -22.78 -5.10 -5.44
CA LEU A 101 -21.62 -4.48 -6.06
C LEU A 101 -20.95 -5.49 -6.98
N ILE A 102 -20.36 -5.00 -8.07
CA ILE A 102 -19.61 -5.88 -8.96
C ILE A 102 -18.17 -5.96 -8.44
N PRO A 103 -17.68 -7.16 -8.08
CA PRO A 103 -16.30 -7.33 -7.67
C PRO A 103 -15.35 -6.93 -8.78
N GLY A 104 -14.29 -6.21 -8.42
CA GLY A 104 -13.25 -5.82 -9.37
C GLY A 104 -12.24 -6.95 -9.60
N GLY A 105 -11.09 -6.82 -8.95
CA GLY A 105 -9.93 -7.70 -9.11
C GLY A 105 -8.95 -7.25 -10.20
N GLN A 106 -9.34 -6.30 -11.06
CA GLN A 106 -8.50 -5.77 -12.14
C GLN A 106 -7.31 -4.98 -11.57
N SER A 107 -6.15 -5.11 -12.22
CA SER A 107 -4.99 -4.24 -11.98
C SER A 107 -5.26 -2.85 -12.56
N ILE A 108 -4.98 -1.82 -11.77
CA ILE A 108 -5.15 -0.42 -12.15
C ILE A 108 -3.85 0.36 -11.89
N GLY A 109 -3.53 1.28 -12.78
CA GLY A 109 -2.57 2.34 -12.49
C GLY A 109 -3.30 3.48 -11.82
N VAL A 110 -2.74 4.01 -10.74
CA VAL A 110 -3.29 5.16 -10.01
C VAL A 110 -2.33 6.33 -10.19
N GLN A 111 -2.87 7.50 -10.52
CA GLN A 111 -2.12 8.74 -10.57
C GLN A 111 -2.88 9.82 -9.81
N LEU A 112 -2.23 10.40 -8.80
CA LEU A 112 -2.79 11.44 -7.95
C LEU A 112 -2.01 12.73 -8.10
N ASN A 113 -2.73 13.85 -8.11
CA ASN A 113 -2.16 15.17 -7.92
C ASN A 113 -2.51 15.68 -6.52
N THR A 114 -1.55 16.33 -5.88
CA THR A 114 -1.70 16.84 -4.51
C THR A 114 -2.34 18.24 -4.50
N LYS A 115 -2.91 18.67 -3.36
CA LYS A 115 -3.50 20.02 -3.18
C LYS A 115 -2.47 21.15 -3.15
N GLY A 116 -1.20 20.83 -2.94
CA GLY A 116 -0.03 21.70 -3.02
C GLY A 116 1.23 20.87 -3.17
N VAL A 117 2.42 21.47 -3.14
CA VAL A 117 3.66 20.70 -3.29
C VAL A 117 4.11 20.12 -1.95
N LEU A 118 4.27 18.80 -1.88
CA LEU A 118 4.75 18.05 -0.71
C LEU A 118 6.27 18.18 -0.60
N VAL A 119 6.78 18.51 0.58
CA VAL A 119 8.21 18.51 0.90
C VAL A 119 8.63 17.09 1.26
N VAL A 120 9.52 16.50 0.45
CA VAL A 120 10.00 15.11 0.61
C VAL A 120 11.44 15.04 1.11
N GLY A 121 12.14 16.17 1.17
CA GLY A 121 13.52 16.23 1.63
C GLY A 121 14.11 17.63 1.48
N TYR A 122 15.41 17.73 1.76
CA TYR A 122 16.18 18.96 1.63
C TYR A 122 17.39 18.72 0.76
N HIS A 123 17.90 19.80 0.18
CA HIS A 123 19.20 19.80 -0.48
C HIS A 123 19.96 21.07 -0.14
N LEU A 124 21.29 20.95 -0.17
CA LEU A 124 22.18 22.06 0.09
C LEU A 124 22.30 22.95 -1.15
N VAL A 125 22.29 24.25 -0.91
CA VAL A 125 22.54 25.30 -1.89
C VAL A 125 23.92 25.88 -1.59
N THR A 126 24.82 25.85 -2.58
CA THR A 126 26.16 26.39 -2.45
C THR A 126 26.13 27.91 -2.58
N THR A 127 26.74 28.60 -1.63
CA THR A 127 26.84 30.06 -1.59
C THR A 127 28.30 30.49 -1.47
N SER A 128 28.56 31.79 -1.61
CA SER A 128 29.87 32.37 -1.33
C SER A 128 30.30 32.26 0.15
N LYS A 129 29.38 31.94 1.06
CA LYS A 129 29.60 31.83 2.51
C LYS A 129 29.54 30.39 3.03
N GLY A 130 29.40 29.39 2.15
CA GLY A 130 29.22 27.98 2.50
C GLY A 130 27.91 27.39 1.98
N GLU A 131 27.56 26.21 2.45
CA GLU A 131 26.36 25.48 2.03
C GLU A 131 25.20 25.69 3.01
N SER A 132 23.97 25.82 2.49
CA SER A 132 22.78 25.98 3.32
C SER A 132 21.52 25.45 2.65
N SER A 133 20.57 24.96 3.44
CA SER A 133 19.20 24.66 3.01
C SER A 133 18.26 25.75 3.53
N PRO A 134 17.89 26.75 2.71
CA PRO A 134 17.05 27.86 3.17
C PRO A 134 15.64 27.42 3.62
N GLY A 135 15.08 26.39 3.00
CA GLY A 135 13.78 25.84 3.39
C GLY A 135 13.82 25.13 4.74
N GLU A 136 14.86 24.32 4.98
CA GLU A 136 15.08 23.71 6.30
C GLU A 136 15.34 24.78 7.37
N SER A 137 16.17 25.77 7.07
CA SER A 137 16.48 26.90 7.96
C SER A 137 15.23 27.73 8.30
N ALA A 138 14.26 27.81 7.38
CA ALA A 138 12.95 28.44 7.61
C ALA A 138 12.00 27.59 8.48
N GLY A 139 12.43 26.40 8.90
CA GLY A 139 11.64 25.47 9.70
C GLY A 139 10.53 24.76 8.94
N ILE A 140 10.64 24.70 7.60
CA ILE A 140 9.82 23.81 6.75
C ILE A 140 10.32 22.39 6.94
N ARG A 141 9.40 21.43 7.07
CA ARG A 141 9.69 20.05 7.42
C ARG A 141 9.27 19.09 6.32
N VAL A 142 9.98 17.96 6.23
CA VAL A 142 9.51 16.79 5.46
C VAL A 142 8.08 16.44 5.91
N GLY A 143 7.18 16.28 4.95
CA GLY A 143 5.75 16.06 5.17
C GLY A 143 4.89 17.33 5.10
N ASP A 144 5.49 18.53 5.03
CA ASP A 144 4.74 19.76 4.81
C ASP A 144 4.19 19.83 3.38
N VAL A 145 2.97 20.36 3.24
CA VAL A 145 2.37 20.65 1.93
C VAL A 145 2.34 22.16 1.72
N ILE A 146 3.23 22.69 0.90
CA ILE A 146 3.25 24.11 0.53
C ILE A 146 2.08 24.38 -0.42
N THR A 147 1.20 25.28 -0.03
CA THR A 147 -0.02 25.61 -0.79
C THR A 147 0.04 26.98 -1.45
N LYS A 148 0.79 27.93 -0.86
CA LYS A 148 0.99 29.27 -1.43
C LYS A 148 2.40 29.80 -1.16
N ILE A 149 2.86 30.65 -2.06
CA ILE A 149 4.06 31.48 -1.88
C ILE A 149 3.71 32.92 -2.26
N ASN A 150 3.92 33.87 -1.35
CA ASN A 150 3.49 35.27 -1.47
C ASN A 150 2.02 35.40 -1.92
N GLY A 151 1.13 34.60 -1.33
CA GLY A 151 -0.30 34.58 -1.67
C GLY A 151 -0.66 33.86 -2.98
N ARG A 152 0.31 33.55 -3.85
CA ARG A 152 0.07 32.81 -5.11
C ARG A 152 -0.04 31.31 -4.84
N GLN A 153 -1.08 30.67 -5.37
CA GLN A 153 -1.31 29.24 -5.23
C GLN A 153 -0.19 28.41 -5.89
N MET A 154 0.35 27.44 -5.15
CA MET A 154 1.30 26.44 -5.64
C MET A 154 0.57 25.10 -5.73
N GLY A 155 0.07 24.75 -6.92
CA GLY A 155 -0.64 23.49 -7.16
C GLY A 155 0.23 22.42 -7.82
N SER A 156 1.40 22.79 -8.33
CA SER A 156 2.33 21.92 -9.04
C SER A 156 3.77 22.38 -8.87
N ILE A 157 4.73 21.49 -9.15
CA ILE A 157 6.15 21.84 -9.24
C ILE A 157 6.37 22.91 -10.31
N ASN A 158 5.57 22.89 -11.38
CA ASN A 158 5.67 23.90 -12.44
C ASN A 158 5.23 25.29 -11.96
N ASP A 159 4.27 25.39 -11.05
CA ASP A 159 3.87 26.67 -10.44
C ASP A 159 5.02 27.24 -9.61
N VAL A 160 5.67 26.40 -8.80
CA VAL A 160 6.85 26.79 -8.01
C VAL A 160 7.99 27.21 -8.94
N ARG A 161 8.27 26.43 -9.98
CA ARG A 161 9.31 26.76 -10.96
C ARG A 161 9.05 28.11 -11.61
N LYS A 162 7.84 28.34 -12.14
CA LYS A 162 7.44 29.63 -12.75
C LYS A 162 7.54 30.78 -11.76
N PHE A 163 7.18 30.56 -10.49
CA PHE A 163 7.34 31.56 -9.44
C PHE A 163 8.81 31.91 -9.23
N MET A 164 9.68 30.90 -9.13
CA MET A 164 11.11 31.07 -8.91
C MET A 164 11.87 31.65 -10.12
N THR A 165 11.42 31.42 -11.36
CA THR A 165 12.06 32.01 -12.56
C THR A 165 12.11 33.54 -12.53
N HIS A 166 11.18 34.19 -11.84
CA HIS A 166 11.11 35.64 -11.74
C HIS A 166 11.85 36.18 -10.49
N MET A 167 12.50 35.31 -9.72
CA MET A 167 13.20 35.64 -8.48
C MET A 167 14.71 35.69 -8.72
N ASN A 168 15.22 36.91 -8.90
CA ASN A 168 16.66 37.17 -9.10
C ASN A 168 17.32 37.80 -7.86
N GLN A 169 16.61 37.84 -6.73
CA GLN A 169 17.05 38.46 -5.49
C GLN A 169 16.69 37.57 -4.30
N GLU A 170 17.54 37.57 -3.28
CA GLU A 170 17.34 36.87 -2.00
C GLU A 170 16.32 37.63 -1.12
N LYS A 171 15.08 37.75 -1.62
CA LYS A 171 13.99 38.41 -0.91
C LYS A 171 13.19 37.38 -0.10
N PRO A 172 12.82 37.69 1.16
CA PRO A 172 11.98 36.81 1.95
C PRO A 172 10.61 36.55 1.29
N LEU A 173 10.22 35.28 1.29
CA LEU A 173 8.96 34.76 0.82
C LEU A 173 8.06 34.39 2.00
N HIS A 174 6.77 34.70 1.89
CA HIS A 174 5.72 34.22 2.79
C HIS A 174 5.19 32.90 2.22
N VAL A 175 5.39 31.82 2.95
CA VAL A 175 5.05 30.46 2.54
C VAL A 175 3.91 29.94 3.40
N THR A 176 2.74 29.77 2.79
CA THR A 176 1.60 29.10 3.43
C THR A 176 1.73 27.60 3.21
N LEU A 177 1.78 26.83 4.29
CA LEU A 177 1.89 25.37 4.24
C LEU A 177 0.91 24.69 5.18
N ILE A 178 0.64 23.41 4.91
CA ILE A 178 -0.19 22.56 5.77
C ILE A 178 0.72 21.53 6.44
N ARG A 179 0.68 21.47 7.77
CA ARG A 179 1.38 20.49 8.60
C ARG A 179 0.38 19.88 9.57
N GLN A 180 0.27 18.55 9.60
CA GLN A 180 -0.68 17.84 10.49
C GLN A 180 -2.12 18.38 10.40
N ARG A 181 -2.58 18.74 9.20
CA ARG A 181 -3.90 19.35 8.89
C ARG A 181 -4.09 20.79 9.39
N SER A 182 -3.10 21.41 10.00
CA SER A 182 -3.11 22.83 10.36
C SER A 182 -2.39 23.66 9.31
N THR A 183 -3.02 24.77 8.92
CA THR A 183 -2.38 25.78 8.06
C THR A 183 -1.44 26.64 8.88
N MET A 184 -0.25 26.91 8.36
CA MET A 184 0.74 27.78 8.99
C MET A 184 1.51 28.60 7.96
N GLU A 185 2.08 29.70 8.42
CA GLU A 185 2.90 30.60 7.63
C GLU A 185 4.37 30.49 8.05
N LYS A 186 5.27 30.46 7.07
CA LYS A 186 6.72 30.50 7.25
C LYS A 186 7.34 31.59 6.41
N LYS A 187 8.40 32.21 6.92
CA LYS A 187 9.23 33.16 6.18
C LYS A 187 10.46 32.43 5.68
N LEU A 188 10.58 32.28 4.36
CA LEU A 188 11.70 31.59 3.71
C LEU A 188 12.44 32.59 2.82
N THR A 189 13.74 32.75 3.00
CA THR A 189 14.57 33.55 2.10
C THR A 189 15.32 32.63 1.15
N PRO A 190 14.99 32.59 -0.16
CA PRO A 190 15.72 31.78 -1.12
C PRO A 190 17.15 32.30 -1.25
N ILE A 191 18.05 31.39 -1.59
CA ILE A 191 19.47 31.68 -1.69
C ILE A 191 19.92 31.52 -3.14
N LEU A 192 20.76 32.43 -3.61
CA LEU A 192 21.37 32.34 -4.94
C LEU A 192 22.44 31.24 -4.96
N ASP A 193 22.18 30.20 -5.73
CA ASP A 193 23.18 29.16 -6.00
C ASP A 193 24.28 29.73 -6.90
N VAL A 194 25.52 29.78 -6.39
CA VAL A 194 26.66 30.31 -7.14
C VAL A 194 27.02 29.46 -8.36
N ALA A 195 26.72 28.16 -8.34
CA ALA A 195 27.03 27.25 -9.44
C ALA A 195 26.08 27.46 -10.63
N ASN A 196 24.79 27.67 -10.36
CA ASN A 196 23.75 27.73 -11.38
C ASN A 196 23.15 29.13 -11.60
N GLN A 197 23.58 30.12 -10.83
CA GLN A 197 23.11 31.51 -10.86
C GLN A 197 21.57 31.61 -10.74
N ARG A 198 20.97 30.78 -9.88
CA ARG A 198 19.52 30.71 -9.67
C ARG A 198 19.17 30.67 -8.19
N CYS A 199 18.14 31.40 -7.79
CA CYS A 199 17.60 31.32 -6.44
C CYS A 199 16.97 29.93 -6.20
N GLN A 200 17.33 29.31 -5.09
CA GLN A 200 16.85 28.00 -4.69
C GLN A 200 16.22 28.02 -3.30
N LEU A 201 15.24 27.15 -3.09
CA LEU A 201 14.55 26.98 -1.81
C LEU A 201 15.25 25.94 -0.90
N GLY A 202 16.17 25.13 -1.41
CA GLY A 202 16.79 24.02 -0.65
C GLY A 202 15.84 22.88 -0.29
N LEU A 203 14.75 22.71 -1.06
CA LEU A 203 13.72 21.70 -0.80
C LEU A 203 13.61 20.72 -1.98
N PHE A 204 13.56 19.42 -1.67
CA PHE A 204 12.99 18.44 -2.58
C PHE A 204 11.47 18.44 -2.44
N ILE A 205 10.78 18.68 -3.55
CA ILE A 205 9.32 18.78 -3.60
C ILE A 205 8.71 17.81 -4.62
N ARG A 206 7.49 17.37 -4.33
CA ARG A 206 6.68 16.47 -5.17
C ARG A 206 5.23 16.97 -5.22
N ASP A 207 4.58 16.89 -6.38
CA ASP A 207 3.17 17.32 -6.56
C ASP A 207 2.22 16.19 -7.00
N SER A 208 2.77 14.98 -7.12
CA SER A 208 2.04 13.83 -7.64
C SER A 208 2.54 12.53 -7.04
N ALA A 209 1.67 11.52 -7.03
CA ALA A 209 2.00 10.16 -6.62
C ALA A 209 1.40 9.19 -7.62
N SER A 210 2.17 8.15 -7.99
CA SER A 210 1.71 7.12 -8.91
C SER A 210 2.05 5.73 -8.39
N GLY A 211 1.23 4.75 -8.75
CA GLY A 211 1.46 3.37 -8.33
C GLY A 211 0.48 2.38 -8.95
N ILE A 212 0.65 1.11 -8.60
CA ILE A 212 -0.20 0.01 -9.04
C ILE A 212 -1.12 -0.39 -7.90
N GLY A 213 -2.39 -0.63 -8.24
CA GLY A 213 -3.41 -1.07 -7.30
C GLY A 213 -4.33 -2.12 -7.90
N THR A 214 -5.22 -2.65 -7.08
CA THR A 214 -6.32 -3.49 -7.53
C THR A 214 -7.65 -2.79 -7.29
N MET A 215 -8.53 -2.82 -8.30
CA MET A 215 -9.92 -2.40 -8.18
C MET A 215 -10.65 -3.36 -7.22
N THR A 216 -11.36 -2.84 -6.22
CA THR A 216 -12.09 -3.70 -5.27
C THR A 216 -13.52 -3.92 -5.70
N PHE A 217 -14.24 -2.85 -6.01
CA PHE A 217 -15.62 -2.96 -6.45
C PHE A 217 -15.97 -1.76 -7.30
N TYR A 218 -17.02 -1.95 -8.09
CA TYR A 218 -17.74 -0.85 -8.70
C TYR A 218 -19.23 -1.03 -8.52
N ASP A 219 -19.92 0.09 -8.41
CA ASP A 219 -21.36 0.15 -8.41
C ASP A 219 -21.86 0.55 -9.81
N PRO A 220 -22.61 -0.32 -10.51
CA PRO A 220 -23.07 -0.05 -11.87
C PRO A 220 -24.10 1.08 -11.97
N ILE A 221 -24.78 1.45 -10.87
CA ILE A 221 -25.83 2.48 -10.90
C ILE A 221 -25.22 3.88 -10.84
N SER A 222 -24.48 4.16 -9.79
CA SER A 222 -23.91 5.48 -9.58
C SER A 222 -22.58 5.67 -10.32
N GLY A 223 -21.97 4.59 -10.81
CA GLY A 223 -20.62 4.57 -11.38
C GLY A 223 -19.53 4.77 -10.33
N SER A 224 -19.86 4.75 -9.03
CA SER A 224 -18.88 4.84 -7.95
C SER A 224 -18.02 3.59 -7.88
N TYR A 225 -16.76 3.74 -7.48
CA TYR A 225 -15.87 2.60 -7.25
C TYR A 225 -15.04 2.79 -5.98
N GLY A 226 -14.50 1.67 -5.48
CA GLY A 226 -13.47 1.64 -4.44
C GLY A 226 -12.30 0.76 -4.86
N ALA A 227 -11.08 1.15 -4.48
CA ALA A 227 -9.85 0.40 -4.78
C ALA A 227 -8.83 0.48 -3.64
N LEU A 228 -7.81 -0.38 -3.68
CA LEU A 228 -6.68 -0.52 -2.74
C LEU A 228 -7.01 -1.02 -1.33
N GLY A 229 -8.07 -0.54 -0.69
CA GLY A 229 -8.35 -0.91 0.70
C GLY A 229 -7.46 -0.22 1.75
N HIS A 230 -6.54 0.67 1.35
CA HIS A 230 -5.76 1.53 2.25
C HIS A 230 -5.43 2.88 1.62
N VAL A 231 -4.94 3.80 2.46
CA VAL A 231 -4.48 5.13 2.05
C VAL A 231 -3.21 5.05 1.19
N ILE A 232 -3.17 5.84 0.12
CA ILE A 232 -1.92 6.11 -0.60
C ILE A 232 -1.14 7.13 0.21
N ALA A 233 0.04 6.72 0.67
CA ALA A 233 1.01 7.55 1.34
C ALA A 233 2.23 7.79 0.45
N ASP A 234 2.89 8.91 0.66
CA ASP A 234 4.19 9.17 0.03
C ASP A 234 5.25 8.23 0.61
N ARG A 235 6.10 7.67 -0.26
CA ARG A 235 7.09 6.65 0.13
C ARG A 235 8.17 7.19 1.06
N ASP A 236 8.55 8.46 0.88
CA ASP A 236 9.68 9.07 1.58
C ASP A 236 9.24 9.62 2.94
N THR A 237 8.02 10.18 3.01
CA THR A 237 7.49 10.81 4.23
C THR A 237 6.55 9.93 5.06
N GLY A 238 6.00 8.87 4.47
CA GLY A 238 4.93 8.05 5.06
C GLY A 238 3.60 8.78 5.25
N GLN A 239 3.49 10.04 4.83
CA GLN A 239 2.28 10.85 5.02
C GLN A 239 1.22 10.54 3.95
N PRO A 240 -0.07 10.53 4.31
CA PRO A 240 -1.16 10.44 3.36
C PRO A 240 -1.08 11.53 2.28
N ILE A 241 -1.24 11.13 1.02
CA ILE A 241 -1.34 12.09 -0.09
C ILE A 241 -2.65 12.88 0.04
N MET A 242 -2.53 14.21 0.22
CA MET A 242 -3.65 15.13 0.17
C MET A 242 -4.13 15.33 -1.27
N VAL A 243 -5.00 14.43 -1.74
CA VAL A 243 -5.50 14.45 -3.11
C VAL A 243 -6.28 15.71 -3.44
N LYS A 244 -5.93 16.36 -4.55
CA LYS A 244 -6.72 17.41 -5.21
C LYS A 244 -7.67 16.78 -6.23
N ASN A 245 -7.07 16.00 -7.11
CA ASN A 245 -7.72 15.17 -8.11
C ASN A 245 -6.75 14.04 -8.50
N GLY A 246 -7.26 13.06 -9.22
CA GLY A 246 -6.45 12.01 -9.77
C GLY A 246 -7.24 11.23 -10.81
N ARG A 247 -6.61 10.20 -11.33
CA ARG A 247 -7.19 9.31 -12.32
C ARG A 247 -6.69 7.89 -12.10
N ILE A 248 -7.52 6.96 -12.53
CA ILE A 248 -7.13 5.57 -12.70
C ILE A 248 -7.00 5.26 -14.18
N VAL A 249 -6.08 4.37 -14.52
CA VAL A 249 -5.81 3.89 -15.87
C VAL A 249 -5.72 2.36 -15.87
N ARG A 250 -5.88 1.74 -17.04
CA ARG A 250 -5.61 0.30 -17.17
C ARG A 250 -4.13 0.03 -16.93
N SER A 251 -3.85 -1.05 -16.19
CA SER A 251 -2.50 -1.53 -15.94
C SER A 251 -2.40 -3.00 -16.31
N ILE A 252 -1.39 -3.34 -17.11
CA ILE A 252 -1.15 -4.70 -17.59
C ILE A 252 -0.04 -5.31 -16.74
N VAL A 253 -0.34 -6.40 -16.04
CA VAL A 253 0.67 -7.15 -15.27
C VAL A 253 1.57 -7.90 -16.24
N GLN A 254 2.86 -7.58 -16.24
CA GLN A 254 3.84 -8.23 -17.11
C GLN A 254 4.55 -9.39 -16.41
N ALA A 255 4.83 -9.22 -15.12
CA ALA A 255 5.50 -10.21 -14.31
C ALA A 255 5.16 -10.03 -12.82
N ILE A 256 5.54 -11.01 -12.01
CA ILE A 256 5.50 -10.93 -10.56
C ILE A 256 6.93 -11.10 -10.04
N ASP A 257 7.42 -10.14 -9.26
CA ASP A 257 8.57 -10.37 -8.39
C ASP A 257 8.07 -11.10 -7.14
N ARG A 258 8.64 -12.28 -6.90
CA ARG A 258 8.15 -13.21 -5.89
C ARG A 258 8.54 -12.74 -4.50
N GLY A 259 7.56 -12.65 -3.60
CA GLY A 259 7.78 -12.33 -2.19
C GLY A 259 8.43 -13.47 -1.41
N GLN A 260 9.23 -13.11 -0.42
CA GLN A 260 9.92 -14.01 0.50
C GLN A 260 9.85 -13.45 1.92
N GLU A 261 10.18 -14.26 2.92
CA GLU A 261 10.22 -13.78 4.31
C GLU A 261 11.18 -12.57 4.44
N GLY A 262 10.70 -11.50 5.07
CA GLY A 262 11.44 -10.25 5.21
C GLY A 262 11.53 -9.38 3.95
N LYS A 263 11.15 -9.87 2.76
CA LYS A 263 11.12 -9.11 1.50
C LYS A 263 9.78 -9.26 0.78
N PRO A 264 8.87 -8.27 0.89
CA PRO A 264 7.63 -8.26 0.12
C PRO A 264 7.90 -8.36 -1.38
N GLY A 265 7.11 -9.17 -2.08
CA GLY A 265 7.13 -9.22 -3.55
C GLY A 265 6.30 -8.09 -4.15
N GLU A 266 6.30 -7.98 -5.49
CA GLU A 266 5.61 -6.91 -6.21
C GLU A 266 5.04 -7.37 -7.56
N LYS A 267 3.88 -6.83 -7.95
CA LYS A 267 3.41 -6.90 -9.33
C LYS A 267 4.20 -5.92 -10.21
N ILE A 268 4.91 -6.44 -11.20
CA ILE A 268 5.54 -5.63 -12.24
C ILE A 268 4.49 -5.38 -13.32
N ALA A 269 3.95 -4.17 -13.38
CA ALA A 269 2.90 -3.81 -14.32
C ALA A 269 3.22 -2.52 -15.06
N PHE A 270 2.73 -2.42 -16.29
CA PHE A 270 2.93 -1.28 -17.17
C PHE A 270 1.61 -0.56 -17.43
N PHE A 271 1.65 0.76 -17.35
CA PHE A 271 0.60 1.64 -17.83
C PHE A 271 1.26 2.86 -18.51
N PRO A 272 0.93 3.16 -19.77
CA PRO A 272 1.48 4.33 -20.46
C PRO A 272 1.17 5.63 -19.71
N GLU A 273 2.09 6.60 -19.73
CA GLU A 273 1.83 7.94 -19.16
C GLU A 273 0.60 8.59 -19.81
N ASN A 274 0.43 8.41 -21.11
CA ASN A 274 -0.71 8.91 -21.89
C ASN A 274 -1.89 7.93 -21.94
N ALA A 275 -1.93 6.92 -21.07
CA ALA A 275 -3.03 5.97 -21.03
C ALA A 275 -4.35 6.71 -20.81
N LEU A 276 -5.39 6.31 -21.53
CA LEU A 276 -6.72 6.86 -21.33
C LEU A 276 -7.18 6.60 -19.90
N SER A 277 -7.68 7.67 -19.26
CA SER A 277 -8.32 7.54 -17.96
C SER A 277 -9.54 6.63 -18.07
N ILE A 278 -9.74 5.78 -17.07
CA ILE A 278 -10.90 4.90 -16.95
C ILE A 278 -11.84 5.33 -15.81
N GLY A 279 -11.37 6.28 -14.99
CA GLY A 279 -12.10 6.84 -13.86
C GLY A 279 -11.31 7.94 -13.15
N SER A 280 -12.01 8.73 -12.34
CA SER A 280 -11.42 9.78 -11.51
C SER A 280 -11.03 9.25 -10.14
N VAL A 281 -10.05 9.89 -9.49
CA VAL A 281 -9.81 9.74 -8.05
C VAL A 281 -10.15 11.04 -7.35
N ALA A 282 -11.15 11.02 -6.49
CA ALA A 282 -11.62 12.18 -5.73
C ALA A 282 -11.26 12.09 -4.24
N LYS A 283 -11.15 10.88 -3.69
CA LYS A 283 -10.83 10.64 -2.28
C LYS A 283 -9.66 9.67 -2.14
N ASN A 284 -8.81 9.95 -1.17
CA ASN A 284 -7.74 9.07 -0.67
C ASN A 284 -7.93 8.97 0.85
N THR A 285 -8.40 7.84 1.34
CA THR A 285 -8.81 7.65 2.74
C THR A 285 -8.09 6.45 3.35
N PRO A 286 -8.13 6.26 4.68
CA PRO A 286 -7.55 5.09 5.33
C PRO A 286 -8.03 3.74 4.78
N PHE A 287 -9.18 3.70 4.09
CA PHE A 287 -9.79 2.47 3.59
C PHE A 287 -9.71 2.31 2.06
N GLY A 288 -8.99 3.19 1.37
CA GLY A 288 -8.83 3.09 -0.09
C GLY A 288 -8.92 4.42 -0.81
N ILE A 289 -8.97 4.31 -2.14
CA ILE A 289 -9.25 5.43 -3.04
C ILE A 289 -10.63 5.27 -3.66
N TYR A 290 -11.28 6.40 -3.93
CA TYR A 290 -12.66 6.43 -4.42
C TYR A 290 -12.85 7.51 -5.48
N GLY A 291 -13.75 7.24 -6.41
CA GLY A 291 -14.17 8.18 -7.43
C GLY A 291 -15.24 7.59 -8.34
N LYS A 292 -15.27 8.07 -9.59
CA LYS A 292 -16.29 7.67 -10.58
C LYS A 292 -15.63 7.04 -11.79
N MET A 293 -16.17 5.91 -12.24
CA MET A 293 -15.84 5.29 -13.51
C MET A 293 -16.34 6.15 -14.67
N GLN A 294 -15.63 6.14 -15.79
CA GLN A 294 -16.14 6.77 -17.01
C GLN A 294 -17.30 5.96 -17.60
N LYS A 295 -18.35 6.64 -18.07
CA LYS A 295 -19.63 6.02 -18.50
C LYS A 295 -19.49 4.94 -19.57
N ASN A 296 -18.45 5.02 -20.42
CA ASN A 296 -18.26 4.11 -21.55
C ASN A 296 -17.25 2.99 -21.27
N TYR A 297 -16.79 2.86 -20.02
CA TYR A 297 -15.69 1.94 -19.70
C TYR A 297 -16.15 0.51 -19.42
N LEU A 298 -17.35 0.34 -18.88
CA LEU A 298 -17.90 -0.99 -18.63
C LEU A 298 -18.27 -1.61 -19.98
N THR A 299 -17.56 -2.66 -20.37
CA THR A 299 -17.97 -3.46 -21.53
C THR A 299 -19.24 -4.21 -21.19
N ARG A 300 -19.99 -4.68 -22.20
CA ARG A 300 -21.13 -5.59 -22.00
C ARG A 300 -20.72 -6.84 -21.21
N SER A 301 -19.46 -7.27 -21.33
CA SER A 301 -18.88 -8.37 -20.54
C SER A 301 -18.62 -8.01 -19.08
N ASP A 302 -18.27 -6.76 -18.77
CA ASP A 302 -18.13 -6.27 -17.39
C ASP A 302 -19.51 -6.14 -16.74
N MET A 303 -20.51 -5.67 -17.49
CA MET A 303 -21.92 -5.63 -17.07
C MET A 303 -22.54 -7.03 -16.85
N LEU A 304 -21.99 -8.06 -17.51
CA LEU A 304 -22.37 -9.46 -17.32
C LEU A 304 -21.75 -10.08 -16.05
N GLN A 305 -20.77 -9.43 -15.41
CA GLN A 305 -20.28 -9.88 -14.10
C GLN A 305 -21.41 -9.73 -13.07
N LYS A 306 -21.75 -10.85 -12.42
CA LYS A 306 -22.85 -10.91 -11.47
C LYS A 306 -22.52 -10.04 -10.25
N ALA A 307 -23.27 -8.95 -10.08
CA ALA A 307 -23.22 -8.15 -8.86
C ALA A 307 -23.49 -9.04 -7.63
N LEU A 308 -22.60 -8.99 -6.66
CA LEU A 308 -22.68 -9.77 -5.44
C LEU A 308 -23.30 -8.94 -4.33
N PRO A 309 -24.18 -9.52 -3.49
CA PRO A 309 -24.58 -8.88 -2.25
C PRO A 309 -23.35 -8.68 -1.35
N ILE A 310 -23.38 -7.63 -0.54
CA ILE A 310 -22.34 -7.36 0.44
C ILE A 310 -22.59 -8.17 1.73
N ALA A 311 -21.55 -8.38 2.53
CA ALA A 311 -21.67 -8.87 3.89
C ALA A 311 -21.25 -7.78 4.90
N THR A 312 -22.00 -7.64 5.99
CA THR A 312 -21.57 -6.83 7.15
C THR A 312 -20.41 -7.52 7.87
N ALA A 313 -19.62 -6.79 8.67
CA ALA A 313 -18.52 -7.41 9.43
C ALA A 313 -18.99 -8.58 10.31
N SER A 314 -20.18 -8.48 10.90
CA SER A 314 -20.80 -9.55 11.71
C SER A 314 -21.20 -10.80 10.92
N GLN A 315 -21.33 -10.72 9.59
CA GLN A 315 -21.68 -11.84 8.73
C GLN A 315 -20.45 -12.58 8.20
N VAL A 316 -19.25 -12.01 8.37
CA VAL A 316 -18.00 -12.64 7.94
C VAL A 316 -17.57 -13.67 8.96
N GLN A 317 -17.22 -14.86 8.48
CA GLN A 317 -16.86 -16.00 9.32
C GLN A 317 -15.41 -16.41 9.07
N GLU A 318 -14.77 -16.98 10.09
CA GLU A 318 -13.52 -17.70 9.89
C GLU A 318 -13.76 -18.93 9.01
N GLY A 319 -12.85 -19.19 8.07
CA GLY A 319 -13.00 -20.31 7.14
C GLY A 319 -12.63 -19.99 5.69
N PRO A 320 -13.01 -20.86 4.75
CA PRO A 320 -12.71 -20.69 3.33
C PRO A 320 -13.31 -19.40 2.76
N ALA A 321 -12.54 -18.75 1.88
CA ALA A 321 -12.96 -17.60 1.08
C ALA A 321 -12.10 -17.54 -0.19
N GLN A 322 -12.39 -16.60 -1.07
CA GLN A 322 -11.63 -16.38 -2.29
C GLN A 322 -11.23 -14.92 -2.43
N ILE A 323 -10.11 -14.66 -3.09
CA ILE A 323 -9.74 -13.33 -3.57
C ILE A 323 -9.78 -13.28 -5.09
N LEU A 324 -10.13 -12.14 -5.66
CA LEU A 324 -10.00 -11.89 -7.09
C LEU A 324 -8.78 -11.02 -7.37
N THR A 325 -7.85 -11.48 -8.21
CA THR A 325 -6.67 -10.69 -8.58
C THR A 325 -6.12 -11.08 -9.94
N VAL A 326 -5.23 -10.25 -10.49
CA VAL A 326 -4.51 -10.51 -11.74
C VAL A 326 -3.07 -10.92 -11.44
N LEU A 327 -2.62 -12.05 -11.99
CA LEU A 327 -1.22 -12.48 -11.97
C LEU A 327 -0.50 -12.25 -13.31
N ASN A 328 -1.23 -12.21 -14.43
CA ASN A 328 -0.67 -12.00 -15.76
C ASN A 328 -1.65 -11.28 -16.69
N GLY A 329 -1.15 -10.32 -17.46
CA GLY A 329 -1.93 -9.51 -18.38
C GLY A 329 -3.00 -8.72 -17.64
N ASN A 330 -4.26 -8.94 -18.04
CA ASN A 330 -5.46 -8.30 -17.48
C ASN A 330 -6.48 -9.31 -16.96
N LYS A 331 -6.12 -10.60 -16.89
CA LYS A 331 -7.06 -11.67 -16.58
C LYS A 331 -7.31 -11.71 -15.07
N VAL A 332 -8.54 -11.40 -14.66
CA VAL A 332 -8.97 -11.56 -13.27
C VAL A 332 -9.23 -13.03 -13.01
N GLU A 333 -8.61 -13.56 -11.95
CA GLU A 333 -8.73 -14.95 -11.54
C GLU A 333 -9.09 -15.02 -10.05
N ALA A 334 -9.81 -16.07 -9.67
CA ALA A 334 -10.14 -16.37 -8.28
C ALA A 334 -9.09 -17.29 -7.67
N PHE A 335 -8.67 -16.98 -6.45
CA PHE A 335 -7.69 -17.78 -5.70
C PHE A 335 -8.20 -18.03 -4.29
N ASP A 336 -8.03 -19.26 -3.83
CA ASP A 336 -8.47 -19.68 -2.51
C ASP A 336 -7.62 -19.07 -1.38
N ILE A 337 -8.32 -18.61 -0.36
CA ILE A 337 -7.75 -18.12 0.89
C ILE A 337 -8.52 -18.71 2.08
N ARG A 338 -7.98 -18.51 3.28
CA ARG A 338 -8.68 -18.73 4.54
C ARG A 338 -8.72 -17.45 5.35
N ILE A 339 -9.91 -17.06 5.79
CA ILE A 339 -10.09 -16.04 6.83
C ILE A 339 -9.73 -16.70 8.17
N LEU A 340 -8.63 -16.26 8.76
CA LEU A 340 -8.12 -16.78 10.04
C LEU A 340 -8.77 -16.09 11.22
N ASN A 341 -9.17 -14.82 11.05
CA ASN A 341 -9.86 -14.04 12.06
C ASN A 341 -10.68 -12.94 11.39
N SER A 342 -11.86 -12.69 11.92
CA SER A 342 -12.72 -11.57 11.56
C SER A 342 -13.08 -10.84 12.86
N ILE A 343 -12.63 -9.60 13.00
CA ILE A 343 -12.90 -8.79 14.19
C ILE A 343 -14.20 -8.01 13.92
N PRO A 344 -15.30 -8.27 14.64
CA PRO A 344 -16.49 -7.43 14.52
C PRO A 344 -16.16 -6.03 15.00
N GLN A 345 -16.35 -5.03 14.16
CA GLN A 345 -15.95 -3.65 14.43
C GLN A 345 -17.17 -2.76 14.61
N LYS A 346 -17.24 -2.04 15.74
CA LYS A 346 -18.18 -0.91 15.92
C LYS A 346 -17.72 0.35 15.19
N HIS A 347 -16.40 0.48 14.96
CA HIS A 347 -15.76 1.63 14.33
C HIS A 347 -14.78 1.18 13.23
N ALA A 348 -14.64 2.00 12.20
CA ALA A 348 -13.83 1.67 11.03
C ALA A 348 -12.36 1.45 11.37
N ALA A 349 -11.79 0.30 10.98
CA ALA A 349 -10.37 0.02 11.14
C ALA A 349 -9.81 -0.75 9.93
N THR A 350 -8.53 -0.47 9.63
CA THR A 350 -7.84 -0.98 8.42
C THR A 350 -7.41 -2.44 8.52
N LYS A 351 -7.54 -3.05 9.72
CA LYS A 351 -7.18 -4.43 10.04
C LYS A 351 -8.38 -5.17 10.63
N GLY A 352 -9.46 -5.27 9.86
CA GLY A 352 -10.69 -5.97 10.26
C GLY A 352 -10.61 -7.48 10.08
N LEU A 353 -9.85 -7.92 9.08
CA LEU A 353 -9.66 -9.32 8.72
C LEU A 353 -8.20 -9.72 8.84
N VAL A 354 -7.95 -10.95 9.26
CA VAL A 354 -6.67 -11.64 9.05
C VAL A 354 -6.93 -12.79 8.10
N LEU A 355 -6.17 -12.85 7.01
CA LEU A 355 -6.32 -13.85 5.96
C LEU A 355 -5.00 -14.54 5.65
N LYS A 356 -5.09 -15.76 5.13
CA LYS A 356 -3.96 -16.56 4.66
C LYS A 356 -4.24 -17.10 3.27
N ILE A 357 -3.30 -16.94 2.36
CA ILE A 357 -3.35 -17.56 1.03
C ILE A 357 -3.21 -19.07 1.19
N THR A 358 -4.14 -19.82 0.61
CA THR A 358 -4.11 -21.29 0.57
C THR A 358 -3.99 -21.83 -0.85
N ASP A 359 -4.23 -21.01 -1.87
CA ASP A 359 -4.13 -21.40 -3.26
C ASP A 359 -2.68 -21.74 -3.68
N PRO A 360 -2.42 -22.98 -4.14
CA PRO A 360 -1.07 -23.41 -4.49
C PRO A 360 -0.52 -22.71 -5.74
N LYS A 361 -1.39 -22.32 -6.69
CA LYS A 361 -0.94 -21.62 -7.92
C LYS A 361 -0.50 -20.21 -7.57
N LEU A 362 -1.26 -19.49 -6.73
CA LEU A 362 -0.87 -18.16 -6.27
C LEU A 362 0.42 -18.22 -5.45
N LEU A 363 0.51 -19.11 -4.46
CA LEU A 363 1.72 -19.27 -3.63
C LEU A 363 2.97 -19.60 -4.47
N LYS A 364 2.83 -20.44 -5.50
CA LYS A 364 3.92 -20.77 -6.41
C LYS A 364 4.37 -19.55 -7.22
N ALA A 365 3.43 -18.76 -7.73
CA ALA A 365 3.72 -17.59 -8.56
C ALA A 365 4.26 -16.41 -7.75
N THR A 366 3.75 -16.17 -6.54
CA THR A 366 3.94 -14.89 -5.83
C THR A 366 4.63 -15.04 -4.48
N GLY A 367 4.69 -16.24 -3.90
CA GLY A 367 5.16 -16.44 -2.52
C GLY A 367 4.15 -16.00 -1.45
N GLY A 368 2.96 -15.52 -1.84
CA GLY A 368 1.94 -14.99 -0.94
C GLY A 368 1.32 -13.69 -1.44
N ILE A 369 0.99 -12.79 -0.52
CA ILE A 369 0.47 -11.46 -0.82
C ILE A 369 1.63 -10.56 -1.24
N VAL A 370 1.51 -9.94 -2.41
CA VAL A 370 2.53 -9.04 -2.96
C VAL A 370 1.98 -7.63 -3.16
N GLN A 371 2.87 -6.64 -3.22
CA GLN A 371 2.50 -5.26 -3.54
C GLN A 371 1.75 -5.21 -4.88
N GLY A 372 0.69 -4.40 -4.94
CA GLY A 372 -0.23 -4.34 -6.08
C GLY A 372 -1.42 -5.30 -5.98
N MET A 373 -1.41 -6.30 -5.07
CA MET A 373 -2.63 -7.06 -4.73
C MET A 373 -3.59 -6.29 -3.83
N SER A 374 -3.13 -5.22 -3.20
CA SER A 374 -3.99 -4.43 -2.33
C SER A 374 -5.22 -3.93 -3.09
N GLY A 375 -6.38 -4.17 -2.50
CA GLY A 375 -7.68 -3.93 -3.11
C GLY A 375 -8.31 -5.18 -3.74
N SER A 376 -7.62 -6.33 -3.77
CA SER A 376 -8.19 -7.58 -4.27
C SER A 376 -9.47 -7.90 -3.48
N PRO A 377 -10.65 -8.00 -4.15
CA PRO A 377 -11.92 -8.25 -3.48
C PRO A 377 -11.91 -9.62 -2.81
N ILE A 378 -12.40 -9.68 -1.57
CA ILE A 378 -12.56 -10.92 -0.80
C ILE A 378 -14.02 -11.35 -0.89
N ILE A 379 -14.25 -12.58 -1.31
CA ILE A 379 -15.57 -13.18 -1.49
C ILE A 379 -15.70 -14.39 -0.57
N GLN A 380 -16.77 -14.43 0.22
CA GLN A 380 -17.12 -15.56 1.08
C GLN A 380 -18.62 -15.82 0.98
N ASN A 381 -19.01 -17.09 0.83
CA ASN A 381 -20.41 -17.52 0.76
C ASN A 381 -21.23 -16.75 -0.31
N GLY A 382 -20.61 -16.47 -1.46
CA GLY A 382 -21.24 -15.73 -2.56
C GLY A 382 -21.47 -14.24 -2.29
N ARG A 383 -20.86 -13.69 -1.23
CA ARG A 383 -20.95 -12.28 -0.85
C ARG A 383 -19.60 -11.59 -0.94
N LEU A 384 -19.59 -10.32 -1.31
CA LEU A 384 -18.42 -9.47 -1.20
C LEU A 384 -18.26 -9.07 0.28
N VAL A 385 -17.13 -9.41 0.90
CA VAL A 385 -16.94 -9.24 2.35
C VAL A 385 -15.85 -8.23 2.71
N GLY A 386 -14.93 -7.96 1.78
CA GLY A 386 -13.82 -7.05 2.04
C GLY A 386 -12.83 -6.93 0.90
N ALA A 387 -11.67 -6.40 1.23
CA ALA A 387 -10.53 -6.29 0.32
C ALA A 387 -9.22 -6.63 1.05
N VAL A 388 -8.28 -7.23 0.33
CA VAL A 388 -6.90 -7.43 0.81
C VAL A 388 -6.22 -6.06 0.98
N THR A 389 -5.47 -5.87 2.06
CA THR A 389 -4.71 -4.63 2.30
C THR A 389 -3.20 -4.90 2.38
N HIS A 390 -2.68 -5.11 3.59
CA HIS A 390 -1.24 -5.20 3.84
C HIS A 390 -0.82 -6.65 4.11
N VAL A 391 0.36 -7.01 3.63
CA VAL A 391 1.01 -8.30 3.90
C VAL A 391 1.75 -8.28 5.25
N PHE A 392 1.90 -9.43 5.91
CA PHE A 392 2.78 -9.56 7.07
C PHE A 392 4.24 -9.68 6.61
N VAL A 393 5.13 -8.89 7.21
CA VAL A 393 6.55 -8.86 6.82
C VAL A 393 7.24 -10.22 7.01
N ASN A 394 6.88 -10.95 8.08
CA ASN A 394 7.51 -12.23 8.43
C ASN A 394 6.74 -13.46 7.91
N ASP A 395 5.56 -13.26 7.33
CA ASP A 395 4.79 -14.34 6.70
C ASP A 395 4.06 -13.77 5.47
N PRO A 396 4.69 -13.79 4.28
CA PRO A 396 4.07 -13.25 3.08
C PRO A 396 2.79 -13.99 2.69
N THR A 397 2.57 -15.21 3.19
CA THR A 397 1.33 -15.96 2.93
C THR A 397 0.13 -15.40 3.70
N SER A 398 0.36 -14.57 4.71
CA SER A 398 -0.67 -13.99 5.56
C SER A 398 -0.71 -12.46 5.46
N GLY A 399 -1.87 -11.88 5.72
CA GLY A 399 -2.06 -10.44 5.68
C GLY A 399 -3.35 -9.97 6.29
N TYR A 400 -3.60 -8.68 6.14
CA TYR A 400 -4.80 -8.01 6.60
C TYR A 400 -5.80 -7.81 5.47
N GLY A 401 -7.07 -7.68 5.86
CA GLY A 401 -8.12 -7.17 5.01
C GLY A 401 -8.96 -6.12 5.72
N VAL A 402 -9.62 -5.29 4.92
CA VAL A 402 -10.63 -4.32 5.37
C VAL A 402 -12.02 -4.86 5.02
N HIS A 403 -12.99 -4.68 5.92
CA HIS A 403 -14.37 -5.04 5.62
C HIS A 403 -14.96 -4.13 4.53
N ILE A 404 -15.77 -4.71 3.65
CA ILE A 404 -16.36 -3.98 2.53
C ILE A 404 -17.24 -2.81 3.01
N GLU A 405 -17.84 -2.96 4.18
CA GLU A 405 -18.74 -1.96 4.74
C GLU A 405 -18.06 -0.60 4.92
N TRP A 406 -16.80 -0.56 5.34
CA TRP A 406 -16.08 0.70 5.53
C TRP A 406 -15.80 1.37 4.20
N MET A 407 -15.53 0.57 3.17
CA MET A 407 -15.29 1.10 1.83
C MET A 407 -16.56 1.66 1.18
N ILE A 408 -17.71 1.04 1.44
CA ILE A 408 -19.02 1.50 0.97
C ILE A 408 -19.38 2.86 1.60
N ASN A 409 -19.09 3.01 2.90
CA ASN A 409 -19.32 4.27 3.61
C ASN A 409 -18.52 5.41 2.95
N GLU A 410 -17.25 5.17 2.67
CA GLU A 410 -16.37 6.15 2.03
C GLU A 410 -16.79 6.48 0.59
N ALA A 411 -17.31 5.49 -0.13
CA ALA A 411 -17.87 5.64 -1.46
C ALA A 411 -19.22 6.38 -1.49
N GLY A 412 -19.86 6.60 -0.33
CA GLY A 412 -21.16 7.28 -0.23
C GLY A 412 -22.34 6.43 -0.72
N LEU A 413 -22.25 5.11 -0.61
CA LEU A 413 -23.26 4.17 -1.12
C LEU A 413 -24.26 3.69 -0.05
N GLN A 414 -24.54 4.51 0.98
CA GLN A 414 -25.41 4.16 2.10
C GLN A 414 -26.88 4.57 1.92
N ASP A 415 -27.21 5.41 0.93
CA ASP A 415 -28.54 6.00 0.82
C ASP A 415 -29.63 4.98 0.47
N THR A 416 -30.76 5.08 1.16
CA THR A 416 -31.96 4.24 0.92
C THR A 416 -32.48 4.38 -0.51
N GLN A 417 -32.35 5.55 -1.13
CA GLN A 417 -32.70 5.76 -2.54
C GLN A 417 -31.84 4.89 -3.48
N HIS A 418 -30.57 4.68 -3.15
CA HIS A 418 -29.68 3.84 -3.93
C HIS A 418 -30.11 2.37 -3.90
N SER A 419 -30.56 1.90 -2.73
CA SER A 419 -31.11 0.56 -2.54
C SER A 419 -32.43 0.35 -3.27
N SER A 420 -33.32 1.36 -3.29
CA SER A 420 -34.59 1.26 -4.04
C SER A 420 -34.36 1.22 -5.55
N LEU A 421 -33.41 2.01 -6.08
CA LEU A 421 -32.99 1.96 -7.49
C LEU A 421 -32.45 0.58 -7.89
N GLN A 422 -31.64 -0.06 -7.03
CA GLN A 422 -31.16 -1.43 -7.30
C GLN A 422 -32.28 -2.47 -7.36
N LYS A 423 -33.31 -2.34 -6.52
CA LYS A 423 -34.46 -3.26 -6.53
C LYS A 423 -35.27 -3.15 -7.81
N GLN A 424 -35.52 -1.93 -8.29
CA GLN A 424 -36.27 -1.69 -9.54
C GLN A 424 -35.56 -2.25 -10.78
N ILE A 425 -34.23 -2.31 -10.78
CA ILE A 425 -33.45 -2.86 -11.91
C ILE A 425 -33.35 -4.39 -11.83
N ALA A 426 -33.50 -4.98 -10.63
CA ALA A 426 -33.38 -6.41 -10.40
C ALA A 426 -34.71 -7.19 -10.51
N SER A 427 -35.84 -6.49 -10.44
CA SER A 427 -37.20 -6.98 -10.76
C SER A 427 -37.48 -6.85 -12.25
#